data_AF-A0A3M0GAH5-F1
#
_entry.id   AF-A0A3M0GAH5-F1
#
_cell.length_a   1.000
_cell.length_b   1.000
_cell.length_c   1.000
_cell.angle_alpha   90.00
_cell.angle_beta   90.00
_cell.angle_gamma   90.00
#
_symmetry.space_group_name_H-M   'P 1'
#
loop_
_entity.id
_entity.type
_entity.pdbx_description
1 polymer ?
#
loop_
_entity_poly.entity_id
_entity_poly.type
_entity_poly.pdbx_seq_one_letter_code
_entity_poly.pdbx_strand_id
1 'polypeptide(L)'
;MSSKSKNLVIRKIRRYSLVIIFFVVVVLAIYGVRLTNSTDPETLVRGHRFVGAAVVGLFFVWMPTFIYHRWKGRDLKDYMLTEENILKMKDFNDRKK
;
A
#
# COMPACT_ATOMS: atom_id res chain seq x y z
N MET A 1 0.44 7.02 -30.37
CA MET A 1 -0.69 6.73 -29.46
C MET A 1 -0.45 7.42 -28.11
N SER A 2 -1.37 8.30 -27.72
CA SER A 2 -1.17 9.50 -26.88
C SER A 2 -0.68 9.26 -25.43
N SER A 3 0.35 10.03 -25.03
CA SER A 3 0.94 10.13 -23.68
C SER A 3 -0.10 10.33 -22.55
N LYS A 4 -1.25 10.95 -22.86
CA LYS A 4 -2.33 11.24 -21.89
C LYS A 4 -3.02 9.98 -21.35
N SER A 5 -3.12 8.92 -22.16
CA SER A 5 -3.76 7.65 -21.76
C SER A 5 -2.91 6.89 -20.73
N LYS A 6 -1.58 6.91 -20.88
CA LYS A 6 -0.64 6.24 -19.97
C LYS A 6 -0.74 6.81 -18.54
N ASN A 7 -0.85 8.13 -18.40
CA ASN A 7 -0.97 8.78 -17.09
C ASN A 7 -2.31 8.50 -16.39
N LEU A 8 -3.40 8.35 -17.16
CA LEU A 8 -4.70 7.96 -16.62
C LEU A 8 -4.66 6.51 -16.10
N VAL A 9 -4.08 5.60 -16.87
CA VAL A 9 -3.90 4.19 -16.50
C VAL A 9 -3.01 4.07 -15.27
N ILE A 10 -1.90 4.82 -15.20
CA ILE A 10 -1.02 4.84 -14.02
C ILE A 10 -1.76 5.35 -12.77
N ARG A 11 -2.59 6.39 -12.89
CA ARG A 11 -3.44 6.88 -11.77
C ARG A 11 -4.45 5.84 -11.31
N LYS A 12 -5.01 5.07 -12.25
CA LYS A 12 -6.03 4.05 -12.00
C LYS A 12 -5.42 2.79 -11.39
N ILE A 13 -4.35 2.26 -11.99
CA ILE A 13 -3.52 1.17 -11.46
C ILE A 13 -3.07 1.49 -10.05
N ARG A 14 -2.63 2.73 -9.79
CA ARG A 14 -2.27 3.18 -8.45
C ARG A 14 -3.41 2.87 -7.46
N ARG A 15 -4.61 3.40 -7.67
CA ARG A 15 -5.75 3.17 -6.75
C ARG A 15 -6.05 1.69 -6.47
N TYR A 16 -5.86 0.81 -7.45
CA TYR A 16 -6.18 -0.63 -7.32
C TYR A 16 -5.01 -1.50 -6.84
N SER A 17 -3.77 -1.01 -6.88
CA SER A 17 -2.57 -1.82 -6.59
C SER A 17 -2.60 -2.41 -5.18
N LEU A 18 -2.97 -1.61 -4.18
CA LEU A 18 -3.06 -2.04 -2.78
C LEU A 18 -4.25 -2.97 -2.51
N VAL A 19 -5.37 -2.72 -3.20
CA VAL A 19 -6.59 -3.51 -3.05
C VAL A 19 -6.37 -4.93 -3.59
N ILE A 20 -5.71 -5.06 -4.74
CA ILE A 20 -5.39 -6.36 -5.33
C ILE A 20 -4.48 -7.18 -4.39
N ILE A 21 -3.43 -6.58 -3.85
CA ILE A 21 -2.53 -7.27 -2.90
C ILE A 21 -3.28 -7.72 -1.65
N PHE A 22 -4.16 -6.87 -1.10
CA PHE A 22 -4.98 -7.23 0.05
C PHE A 22 -5.89 -8.43 -0.24
N PHE A 23 -6.59 -8.44 -1.39
CA PHE A 23 -7.43 -9.56 -1.80
C PHE A 23 -6.63 -10.86 -2.02
N VAL A 24 -5.44 -10.78 -2.60
CA VAL A 24 -4.55 -11.94 -2.76
C VAL A 24 -4.18 -12.55 -1.40
N VAL A 25 -3.86 -11.70 -0.41
CA VAL A 25 -3.53 -12.19 0.94
C VAL A 25 -4.76 -12.78 1.64
N VAL A 26 -5.95 -12.20 1.45
CA VAL A 26 -7.20 -12.74 2.00
C VAL A 26 -7.52 -14.11 1.42
N VAL A 27 -7.37 -14.29 0.10
CA VAL A 27 -7.56 -15.61 -0.55
C VAL A 27 -6.57 -16.64 -0.02
N LEU A 28 -5.30 -16.26 0.16
CA LEU A 28 -4.26 -17.13 0.71
C LEU A 28 -4.56 -17.54 2.17
N ALA A 29 -5.06 -16.60 2.97
CA ALA A 29 -5.48 -16.85 4.36
C ALA A 29 -6.69 -17.80 4.44
N ILE A 30 -7.70 -17.62 3.57
CA ILE A 30 -8.85 -18.53 3.48
C ILE A 30 -8.39 -19.94 3.09
N TYR A 31 -7.45 -20.05 2.14
CA TYR A 31 -6.88 -21.33 1.74
C TYR A 31 -6.11 -22.00 2.90
N GLY A 32 -5.32 -21.22 3.65
CA GLY A 32 -4.59 -21.69 4.82
C GLY A 32 -5.52 -22.20 5.93
N VAL A 33 -6.61 -21.47 6.22
CA VAL A 33 -7.62 -21.89 7.20
C VAL A 33 -8.36 -23.15 6.76
N ARG A 34 -8.65 -23.29 5.45
CA ARG A 34 -9.24 -24.53 4.91
C ARG A 34 -8.34 -25.75 5.12
N LEU A 35 -7.03 -25.60 4.96
CA LEU A 35 -6.07 -26.67 5.26
C LEU A 35 -6.01 -26.99 6.76
N THR A 36 -5.99 -25.97 7.62
CA THR A 36 -5.97 -26.15 9.08
C THR A 36 -7.20 -26.90 9.62
N ASN A 37 -8.34 -26.85 8.93
CA ASN A 37 -9.54 -27.57 9.36
C ASN A 37 -9.55 -29.07 8.97
N SER A 38 -8.46 -29.58 8.39
CA SER A 38 -8.34 -30.99 7.98
C SER A 38 -7.95 -31.88 9.18
N THR A 39 -8.42 -33.13 9.19
CA THR A 39 -8.22 -34.08 10.31
C THR A 39 -6.81 -34.66 10.35
N ASP A 40 -6.02 -34.52 9.28
CA ASP A 40 -4.67 -35.07 9.20
C ASP A 40 -3.63 -34.19 9.92
N PRO A 41 -2.86 -34.71 10.89
CA PRO A 41 -1.93 -33.93 11.70
C PRO A 41 -0.80 -33.27 10.90
N GLU A 42 -0.39 -33.88 9.78
CA GLU A 42 0.62 -33.30 8.87
C GLU A 42 0.11 -32.07 8.11
N THR A 43 -1.19 -32.04 7.79
CA THR A 43 -1.84 -30.95 7.07
C THR A 43 -2.14 -29.77 8.00
N LEU A 44 -2.49 -30.06 9.26
CA LEU A 44 -2.65 -29.07 10.34
C LEU A 44 -1.40 -28.21 10.52
N VAL A 45 -0.23 -28.85 10.66
CA VAL A 45 1.05 -28.14 10.84
C VAL A 45 1.39 -27.29 9.61
N ARG A 46 1.12 -27.77 8.40
CA ARG A 46 1.31 -26.99 7.17
C ARG A 46 0.35 -25.79 7.12
N GLY A 47 -0.93 -25.98 7.45
CA GLY A 47 -1.94 -24.93 7.49
C GLY A 47 -1.56 -23.77 8.41
N HIS A 48 -1.13 -24.06 9.64
CA HIS A 48 -0.67 -23.04 10.57
C HIS A 48 0.57 -22.27 10.07
N ARG A 49 1.53 -22.95 9.43
CA ARG A 49 2.69 -22.29 8.81
C ARG A 49 2.28 -21.36 7.66
N PHE A 50 1.32 -21.76 6.83
CA PHE A 50 0.81 -20.93 5.75
C PHE A 50 0.06 -19.70 6.27
N VAL A 51 -0.75 -19.84 7.31
CA VAL A 51 -1.44 -18.70 7.94
C VAL A 51 -0.43 -17.75 8.57
N GLY A 52 0.55 -18.26 9.32
CA GLY A 52 1.63 -17.44 9.89
C GLY A 52 2.44 -16.71 8.80
N ALA A 53 2.81 -17.40 7.73
CA ALA A 53 3.52 -16.81 6.59
C ALA A 53 2.67 -15.75 5.86
N ALA A 54 1.35 -15.96 5.75
CA ALA A 54 0.44 -14.98 5.15
C ALA A 54 0.36 -13.70 6.00
N VAL A 55 0.32 -13.82 7.33
CA VAL A 55 0.31 -12.66 8.25
C VAL A 55 1.64 -11.91 8.21
N VAL A 56 2.77 -12.62 8.25
CA VAL A 56 4.10 -12.00 8.15
C VAL A 56 4.29 -11.35 6.79
N GLY A 57 3.87 -12.02 5.71
CA GLY A 57 3.89 -11.48 4.35
C GLY A 57 3.02 -10.24 4.22
N LEU A 58 1.82 -10.22 4.82
CA LEU A 58 1.01 -9.01 4.91
C LEU A 58 1.81 -7.90 5.60
N PHE A 59 2.35 -8.15 6.78
CA PHE A 59 3.01 -7.10 7.54
C PHE A 59 4.26 -6.57 6.82
N PHE A 60 5.13 -7.43 6.31
CA PHE A 60 6.39 -7.02 5.69
C PHE A 60 6.27 -6.60 4.23
N VAL A 61 5.27 -7.04 3.48
CA VAL A 61 5.11 -6.68 2.06
C VAL A 61 4.03 -5.63 1.90
N TRP A 62 2.87 -5.80 2.56
CA TRP A 62 1.76 -4.87 2.42
C TRP A 62 2.07 -3.52 3.06
N MET A 63 2.69 -3.46 4.25
CA MET A 63 3.03 -2.18 4.89
C MET A 63 3.98 -1.29 4.07
N PRO A 64 5.18 -1.74 3.65
CA PRO A 64 6.07 -0.86 2.89
C PRO A 64 5.47 -0.51 1.52
N THR A 65 4.74 -1.44 0.91
CA THR A 65 4.03 -1.16 -0.34
C THR A 65 2.96 -0.10 -0.14
N PHE A 66 2.20 -0.15 0.97
CA PHE A 66 1.21 0.85 1.35
C PHE A 66 1.82 2.23 1.54
N ILE A 67 2.94 2.31 2.28
CA ILE A 67 3.64 3.57 2.52
C ILE A 67 4.16 4.16 1.20
N TYR A 68 4.89 3.37 0.40
CA TYR A 68 5.41 3.81 -0.89
C TYR A 68 4.30 4.29 -1.82
N HIS A 69 3.19 3.57 -1.83
CA HIS A 69 2.01 3.91 -2.59
C HIS A 69 1.41 5.26 -2.19
N ARG A 70 1.28 5.50 -0.89
CA ARG A 70 0.71 6.72 -0.32
C ARG A 70 1.60 7.93 -0.56
N TRP A 71 2.91 7.72 -0.61
CA TRP A 71 3.92 8.78 -0.74
C TRP A 71 4.20 9.23 -2.17
N LYS A 72 3.80 8.45 -3.18
CA LYS A 72 4.04 8.74 -4.61
C LYS A 72 3.17 9.89 -5.12
N GLY A 73 3.61 11.11 -4.84
CA GLY A 73 2.97 12.38 -5.23
C GLY A 73 3.05 13.48 -4.18
N ARG A 74 3.75 13.24 -3.06
CA ARG A 74 4.07 14.23 -2.05
C ARG A 74 5.57 14.47 -2.13
N ASP A 75 5.99 15.66 -2.56
CA ASP A 75 7.41 16.00 -2.47
C ASP A 75 7.73 16.22 -0.99
N LEU A 76 8.79 15.58 -0.49
CA LEU A 76 9.28 15.77 0.87
C LEU A 76 9.59 17.24 1.16
N LYS A 77 10.06 17.95 0.13
CA LYS A 77 10.47 19.34 0.20
C LYS A 77 9.32 20.30 0.49
N ASP A 78 8.11 19.97 0.03
CA ASP A 78 6.91 20.76 0.30
C ASP A 78 6.48 20.73 1.78
N TYR A 79 7.00 19.77 2.56
CA TYR A 79 6.71 19.62 3.99
C TYR A 79 7.84 20.11 4.89
N MET A 80 8.98 20.52 4.32
CA MET A 80 10.09 21.10 5.08
C MET A 80 9.91 22.61 5.24
N LEU A 81 10.20 23.11 6.44
CA LEU A 81 10.32 24.55 6.74
C LEU A 81 11.61 25.10 6.14
N THR A 82 11.66 25.17 4.81
CA THR A 82 12.69 25.92 4.11
C THR A 82 12.30 27.39 4.08
N GLU A 83 13.30 28.26 4.01
CA GLU A 83 13.09 29.71 3.90
C GLU A 83 12.14 30.07 2.75
N GLU A 84 12.30 29.41 1.60
CA GLU A 84 11.44 29.58 0.42
C GLU A 84 9.97 29.21 0.67
N ASN A 85 9.69 28.16 1.46
CA ASN A 85 8.33 27.76 1.82
C ASN A 85 7.71 28.70 2.86
N ILE A 86 8.51 29.21 3.80
CA ILE A 86 8.07 30.20 4.79
C ILE A 86 7.69 31.52 4.10
N LEU A 87 8.49 31.95 3.12
CA LEU A 87 8.20 33.12 2.30
C LEU A 87 6.89 32.94 1.51
N LYS A 88 6.69 31.78 0.87
CA LYS A 88 5.41 31.44 0.20
C LYS A 88 4.21 31.49 1.14
N MET A 89 4.36 31.05 2.39
CA MET A 89 3.29 31.13 3.40
C MET A 89 2.96 32.57 3.80
N LYS A 90 3.98 33.43 3.96
CA LYS A 90 3.80 34.86 4.26
C LYS A 90 3.08 35.58 3.12
N ASP A 91 3.56 35.42 1.89
CA ASP A 91 2.93 36.01 0.70
C ASP A 91 1.46 35.58 0.53
N PHE A 92 1.15 34.32 0.82
CA PHE A 92 -0.23 33.82 0.77
C PHE A 92 -1.14 34.46 1.83
N ASN A 93 -0.60 34.76 3.00
CA ASN A 93 -1.33 35.41 4.09
C ASN A 93 -1.55 36.90 3.80
N ASP A 94 -0.55 37.58 3.23
CA ASP A 94 -0.61 39.00 2.87
C ASP A 94 -1.56 39.26 1.70
N ARG A 95 -1.68 38.32 0.73
CA ARG A 95 -2.66 38.41 -0.37
C ARG A 95 -4.11 38.12 0.05
N LYS A 96 -4.31 37.51 1.22
CA LYS A 96 -5.64 37.21 1.78
C LYS A 96 -6.20 38.35 2.63
N LYS A 97 -5.36 39.34 2.96
CA LYS A 97 -5.68 40.50 3.77
C LYS A 97 -6.04 41.68 2.88
#